data_AF-A0A8T1WX41-F1
#
_entry.id   AF-A0A8T1WX41-F1
#
_cell.length_a   1.000
_cell.length_b   1.000
_cell.length_c   1.000
_cell.angle_alpha   90.00
_cell.angle_beta   90.00
_cell.angle_gamma   90.00
#
_symmetry.space_group_name_H-M   'P 1'
#
loop_
_entity.id
_entity.type
_entity.pdbx_description
1 polymer ?
#
loop_
_entity_poly.entity_id
_entity_poly.type
_entity_poly.pdbx_seq_one_letter_code
_entity_poly.pdbx_strand_id
1 'polypeptide(L)'
;MRLNDDALARAVFFLSTTESRSKLYRLLQYSAKFSRWSLLQLWELDPKASKHTESKSRQLQLQSKTRADWRYWIVASLSRAELVFGDARRLFRFLQFLEMADLYRQVQEPMRAVRVLRRLRILCFFFFYLTENYVVLHTRVLGVSPREPRMRRLRRSCNGFWLLSILLAFPLDHMMHRGTLLSTAKKFLDLPVAYIGLSGVRVSDGLFGALGLASAQIGVVSCWLDAMTKFQQQHSKRLAADVA
;
A
#
# COMPACT_ATOMS: atom_id res chain seq x y z
N MET A 1 18.58 -37.61 -2.08
CA MET A 1 17.84 -36.72 -3.02
C MET A 1 18.40 -35.31 -2.83
N ARG A 2 19.28 -34.87 -3.72
CA ARG A 2 20.03 -33.60 -3.60
C ARG A 2 19.35 -32.50 -4.42
N LEU A 3 19.21 -31.33 -3.80
CA LEU A 3 19.05 -29.98 -4.35
C LEU A 3 18.06 -29.83 -5.52
N ASN A 4 16.80 -29.54 -5.18
CA ASN A 4 16.16 -28.41 -5.83
C ASN A 4 16.32 -27.24 -4.88
N ASP A 5 17.22 -26.32 -5.25
CA ASP A 5 17.21 -24.96 -4.75
C ASP A 5 15.78 -24.45 -4.87
N ASP A 6 15.10 -24.36 -3.73
CA ASP A 6 13.70 -24.01 -3.69
C ASP A 6 13.61 -22.49 -3.95
N ALA A 7 13.76 -22.12 -5.22
CA ALA A 7 13.79 -20.74 -5.70
C ALA A 7 12.50 -20.01 -5.29
N LEU A 8 11.41 -20.76 -5.16
CA LEU A 8 10.16 -20.29 -4.57
C LEU A 8 10.35 -19.95 -3.09
N ALA A 9 10.94 -20.83 -2.27
CA ALA A 9 11.22 -20.54 -0.87
C ALA A 9 12.20 -19.36 -0.69
N ARG A 10 13.22 -19.23 -1.55
CA ARG A 10 14.14 -18.06 -1.57
C ARG A 10 13.40 -16.77 -1.95
N ALA A 11 12.51 -16.83 -2.95
CA ALA A 11 11.68 -15.70 -3.33
C ALA A 11 10.70 -15.32 -2.20
N VAL A 12 10.06 -16.30 -1.55
CA VAL A 12 9.19 -16.08 -0.38
C VAL A 12 9.96 -15.48 0.79
N PHE A 13 11.18 -15.93 1.07
CA PHE A 13 12.04 -15.34 2.11
C PHE A 13 12.47 -13.91 1.78
N PHE A 14 12.81 -13.64 0.51
CA PHE A 14 13.10 -12.27 0.06
C PHE A 14 11.87 -11.37 0.15
N LEU A 15 10.68 -11.87 -0.18
CA LEU A 15 9.42 -11.12 -0.06
C LEU A 15 9.05 -10.85 1.40
N SER A 16 9.24 -11.80 2.30
CA SER A 16 8.94 -11.64 3.73
C SER A 16 9.87 -10.63 4.42
N THR A 17 11.15 -10.62 4.05
CA THR A 17 12.12 -9.60 4.54
C THR A 17 11.87 -8.20 3.95
N THR A 18 11.17 -8.11 2.82
CA THR A 18 10.83 -6.84 2.15
C THR A 18 9.42 -6.34 2.44
N GLU A 19 8.59 -7.10 3.16
CA GLU A 19 7.22 -6.71 3.54
C GLU A 19 7.21 -5.39 4.37
N SER A 20 8.21 -5.22 5.25
CA SER A 20 8.43 -3.99 6.02
C SER A 20 8.70 -2.78 5.10
N ARG A 21 9.40 -3.00 3.99
CA ARG A 21 9.69 -1.95 2.99
C ARG A 21 8.43 -1.53 2.24
N SER A 22 7.55 -2.47 1.90
CA SER A 22 6.25 -2.16 1.28
C SER A 22 5.38 -1.24 2.15
N LYS A 23 5.40 -1.45 3.48
CA LYS A 23 4.71 -0.58 4.46
C LYS A 23 5.33 0.82 4.50
N LEU A 24 6.67 0.91 4.48
CA LEU A 24 7.39 2.19 4.42
C LEU A 24 7.12 2.95 3.12
N TYR A 25 7.14 2.28 1.96
CA TYR A 25 6.81 2.93 0.68
C TYR A 25 5.36 3.41 0.64
N ARG A 26 4.43 2.66 1.25
CA ARG A 26 3.05 3.13 1.42
C ARG A 26 3.02 4.42 2.24
N LEU A 27 3.77 4.48 3.34
CA LEU A 27 3.86 5.68 4.17
C LEU A 27 4.41 6.86 3.36
N LEU A 28 5.56 6.70 2.71
CA LEU A 28 6.20 7.75 1.92
C LEU A 28 5.31 8.22 0.75
N GLN A 29 4.64 7.29 0.06
CA GLN A 29 3.69 7.59 -1.00
C GLN A 29 2.55 8.49 -0.49
N TYR A 30 1.89 8.10 0.60
CA TYR A 30 0.75 8.85 1.13
C TYR A 30 1.18 10.15 1.82
N SER A 31 2.37 10.19 2.43
CA SER A 31 2.97 11.44 2.93
C SER A 31 3.19 12.42 1.78
N ALA A 32 3.79 11.98 0.67
CA ALA A 32 3.98 12.83 -0.50
C ALA A 32 2.65 13.33 -1.07
N LYS A 33 1.65 12.44 -1.18
CA LYS A 33 0.29 12.80 -1.65
C LYS A 33 -0.37 13.84 -0.73
N PHE A 34 -0.34 13.61 0.59
CA PHE A 34 -0.94 14.50 1.57
C PHE A 34 -0.22 15.85 1.62
N SER A 35 1.11 15.88 1.72
CA SER A 35 1.90 17.10 1.68
C SER A 35 1.65 17.90 0.40
N ARG A 36 1.56 17.24 -0.76
CA ARG A 36 1.22 17.89 -2.03
C ARG A 36 -0.13 18.60 -1.93
N TRP A 37 -1.15 17.91 -1.44
CA TRP A 37 -2.48 18.49 -1.27
C TRP A 37 -2.48 19.65 -0.26
N SER A 38 -1.86 19.49 0.90
CA SER A 38 -1.79 20.52 1.94
C SER A 38 -1.07 21.77 1.46
N LEU A 39 0.02 21.63 0.69
CA LEU A 39 0.74 22.76 0.12
C LEU A 39 -0.08 23.48 -0.97
N LEU A 40 -0.84 22.75 -1.79
CA LEU A 40 -1.74 23.35 -2.76
C LEU A 40 -2.83 24.21 -2.08
N GLN A 41 -3.38 23.74 -0.95
CA GLN A 41 -4.34 24.51 -0.15
C GLN A 41 -3.69 25.71 0.52
N LEU A 42 -2.54 25.52 1.18
CA LEU A 42 -1.86 26.57 1.92
C LEU A 42 -1.34 27.71 1.04
N TRP A 43 -0.94 27.40 -0.19
CA TRP A 43 -0.42 28.38 -1.14
C TRP A 43 -1.44 28.84 -2.17
N GLU A 44 -2.70 28.41 -2.06
CA GLU A 44 -3.79 28.72 -2.99
C GLU A 44 -3.41 28.52 -4.46
N LEU A 45 -2.57 27.52 -4.73
CA LEU A 45 -2.09 27.26 -6.07
C LEU A 45 -3.20 26.59 -6.88
N ASP A 46 -3.61 27.19 -7.99
CA ASP A 46 -4.48 26.53 -8.93
C ASP A 46 -3.68 25.46 -9.70
N PRO A 47 -3.97 24.15 -9.52
CA PRO A 47 -3.27 23.08 -10.23
C PRO A 47 -3.46 23.15 -11.76
N LYS A 48 -4.42 23.94 -12.26
CA LYS A 48 -4.66 24.14 -13.70
C LYS A 48 -3.83 25.27 -14.30
N ALA A 49 -3.35 26.22 -13.50
CA ALA A 49 -2.57 27.36 -13.98
C ALA A 49 -1.22 26.96 -14.58
N SER A 50 -0.59 25.89 -14.06
CA SER A 50 0.71 25.39 -14.53
C SER A 50 0.73 24.93 -16.00
N LYS A 51 -0.42 24.67 -16.64
CA LYS A 51 -0.48 24.24 -18.04
C LYS A 51 -0.64 25.37 -19.05
N HIS A 52 -0.94 26.60 -18.60
CA HIS A 52 -1.26 27.72 -19.49
C HIS A 52 -0.24 28.87 -19.46
N THR A 53 0.74 28.82 -18.55
CA THR A 53 1.67 29.93 -18.30
C THR A 53 2.98 29.80 -19.10
N GLU A 54 2.89 29.48 -20.39
CA GLU A 54 4.07 29.49 -21.27
C GLU A 54 4.11 30.68 -22.24
N SER A 55 3.08 31.53 -22.31
CA SER A 55 2.98 32.45 -23.47
C SER A 55 2.88 33.96 -23.20
N LYS A 56 2.71 34.49 -21.99
CA LYS A 56 2.66 35.96 -21.83
C LYS A 56 3.17 36.44 -20.48
N SER A 57 4.20 37.29 -20.51
CA SER A 57 4.57 38.37 -19.56
C SER A 57 6.07 38.37 -19.17
N ARG A 58 6.93 38.72 -20.13
CA ARG A 58 8.30 39.20 -19.83
C ARG A 58 8.20 40.68 -19.48
N GLN A 59 8.49 41.05 -18.22
CA GLN A 59 9.37 42.16 -17.84
C GLN A 59 9.14 42.74 -16.42
N LEU A 60 8.06 42.42 -15.71
CA LEU A 60 7.86 42.85 -14.30
C LEU A 60 7.90 41.71 -13.25
N GLN A 61 8.30 40.51 -13.65
CA GLN A 61 8.11 39.28 -12.87
C GLN A 61 9.36 38.72 -12.14
N LEU A 62 10.54 39.33 -12.19
CA LEU A 62 11.77 38.59 -11.85
C LEU A 62 11.89 38.12 -10.39
N GLN A 63 11.30 38.81 -9.40
CA GLN A 63 11.38 38.40 -7.98
C GLN A 63 10.18 37.60 -7.48
N SER A 64 8.96 37.89 -7.96
CA SER A 64 7.77 37.09 -7.63
C SER A 64 7.75 35.75 -8.36
N LYS A 65 8.39 35.67 -9.53
CA LYS A 65 8.54 34.45 -10.33
C LYS A 65 9.44 33.42 -9.65
N THR A 66 10.59 33.81 -9.09
CA THR A 66 11.44 32.86 -8.36
C THR A 66 10.72 32.21 -7.18
N ARG A 67 9.87 32.98 -6.47
CA ARG A 67 9.05 32.46 -5.37
C ARG A 67 7.89 31.56 -5.83
N ALA A 68 7.24 31.89 -6.94
CA ALA A 68 6.20 31.04 -7.51
C ALA A 68 6.80 29.74 -8.08
N ASP A 69 7.95 29.83 -8.74
CA ASP A 69 8.61 28.73 -9.44
C ASP A 69 9.07 27.63 -8.46
N TRP A 70 9.64 27.98 -7.28
CA TRP A 70 10.03 26.95 -6.31
C TRP A 70 8.82 26.22 -5.72
N ARG A 71 7.68 26.90 -5.51
CA ARG A 71 6.46 26.27 -4.98
C ARG A 71 5.92 25.22 -5.95
N TYR A 72 5.85 25.56 -7.24
CA TYR A 72 5.48 24.60 -8.29
C TYR A 72 6.49 23.46 -8.39
N TRP A 73 7.79 23.74 -8.28
CA TRP A 73 8.83 22.71 -8.27
C TRP A 73 8.68 21.74 -7.10
N ILE A 74 8.38 22.20 -5.89
CA ILE A 74 8.11 21.32 -4.74
C ILE A 74 6.87 20.46 -4.97
N VAL A 75 5.77 21.05 -5.46
CA VAL A 75 4.54 20.30 -5.79
C VAL A 75 4.83 19.22 -6.85
N ALA A 76 5.61 19.56 -7.88
CA ALA A 76 6.02 18.61 -8.91
C ALA A 76 6.90 17.49 -8.35
N SER A 77 7.87 17.83 -7.49
CA SER A 77 8.73 16.87 -6.80
C SER A 77 7.94 15.91 -5.91
N LEU A 78 6.96 16.41 -5.17
CA LEU A 78 6.06 15.57 -4.36
C LEU A 78 5.19 14.65 -5.24
N SER A 79 4.72 15.14 -6.39
CA SER A 79 3.98 14.31 -7.35
C SER A 79 4.85 13.20 -7.94
N ARG A 80 6.13 13.47 -8.23
CA ARG A 80 7.10 12.46 -8.66
C ARG A 80 7.38 11.46 -7.56
N ALA A 81 7.58 11.91 -6.32
CA ALA A 81 7.77 11.04 -5.16
C ALA A 81 6.57 10.10 -4.94
N GLU A 82 5.33 10.62 -5.00
CA GLU A 82 4.10 9.83 -4.92
C GLU A 82 4.10 8.72 -6.00
N LEU A 83 4.48 9.04 -7.23
CA LEU A 83 4.52 8.08 -8.34
C LEU A 83 5.62 7.02 -8.15
N VAL A 84 6.85 7.44 -7.83
CA VAL A 84 8.01 6.56 -7.63
C VAL A 84 7.75 5.59 -6.48
N PHE A 85 7.28 6.07 -5.33
CA PHE A 85 6.97 5.19 -4.19
C PHE A 85 5.76 4.31 -4.45
N GLY A 86 4.77 4.79 -5.22
CA GLY A 86 3.66 3.97 -5.68
C GLY A 86 4.10 2.81 -6.57
N ASP A 87 5.00 3.06 -7.52
CA ASP A 87 5.54 2.04 -8.42
C ASP A 87 6.50 1.09 -7.68
N ALA A 88 7.38 1.60 -6.81
CA ALA A 88 8.23 0.76 -5.96
C ALA A 88 7.37 -0.19 -5.11
N ARG A 89 6.30 0.31 -4.48
CA ARG A 89 5.37 -0.51 -3.70
C ARG A 89 4.68 -1.59 -4.55
N ARG A 90 4.44 -1.36 -5.84
CA ARG A 90 3.89 -2.40 -6.74
C ARG A 90 4.94 -3.46 -7.06
N LEU A 91 6.19 -3.06 -7.30
CA LEU A 91 7.30 -3.99 -7.54
C LEU A 91 7.45 -4.99 -6.39
N PHE A 92 7.47 -4.52 -5.15
CA PHE A 92 7.58 -5.40 -3.98
C PHE A 92 6.38 -6.34 -3.80
N ARG A 93 5.22 -6.00 -4.37
CA ARG A 93 4.02 -6.83 -4.31
C ARG A 93 3.84 -7.73 -5.55
N PHE A 94 4.72 -7.59 -6.54
CA PHE A 94 4.55 -8.26 -7.83
C PHE A 94 4.53 -9.78 -7.72
N LEU A 95 5.31 -10.37 -6.83
CA LEU A 95 5.30 -11.83 -6.60
C LEU A 95 4.49 -12.24 -5.38
N GLN A 96 3.78 -11.31 -4.74
CA GLN A 96 3.10 -11.56 -3.47
C GLN A 96 1.91 -12.53 -3.62
N PHE A 97 1.35 -12.71 -4.83
CA PHE A 97 0.36 -13.75 -5.07
C PHE A 97 0.92 -15.17 -4.88
N LEU A 98 2.22 -15.39 -5.15
CA LEU A 98 2.87 -16.68 -4.90
C LEU A 98 2.99 -16.97 -3.40
N GLU A 99 3.33 -15.95 -2.61
CA GLU A 99 3.32 -16.04 -1.15
C GLU A 99 1.92 -16.38 -0.63
N MET A 100 0.86 -15.78 -1.19
CA MET A 100 -0.51 -16.13 -0.82
C MET A 100 -0.85 -17.59 -1.16
N ALA A 101 -0.35 -18.13 -2.27
CA ALA A 101 -0.56 -19.53 -2.63
C ALA A 101 0.13 -20.49 -1.65
N ASP A 102 1.34 -20.17 -1.21
CA ASP A 102 2.05 -20.94 -0.19
C ASP A 102 1.35 -20.86 1.18
N LEU A 103 1.01 -19.65 1.63
CA LEU A 103 0.24 -19.43 2.87
C LEU A 103 -1.07 -20.19 2.87
N TYR A 104 -1.76 -20.30 1.73
CA TYR A 104 -3.01 -21.06 1.60
C TYR A 104 -2.81 -22.54 1.93
N ARG A 105 -1.72 -23.15 1.42
CA ARG A 105 -1.40 -24.57 1.65
C ARG A 105 -1.04 -24.83 3.11
N GLN A 106 -0.37 -23.88 3.75
CA GLN A 106 0.10 -23.98 5.13
C GLN A 106 -0.96 -23.63 6.19
N VAL A 107 -2.20 -23.26 5.81
CA VAL A 107 -3.25 -22.98 6.80
C VAL A 107 -3.66 -24.25 7.55
N GLN A 108 -3.16 -24.36 8.77
CA GLN A 108 -3.55 -25.36 9.76
C GLN A 108 -4.14 -24.64 10.97
N GLU A 109 -5.47 -24.62 11.06
CA GLU A 109 -6.22 -24.07 12.20
C GLU A 109 -7.13 -25.16 12.75
N PRO A 110 -7.21 -25.34 14.09
CA PRO A 110 -8.03 -26.39 14.69
C PRO A 110 -9.52 -26.15 14.43
N MET A 111 -9.97 -24.90 14.53
CA MET A 111 -11.36 -24.51 14.30
C MET A 111 -11.67 -24.41 12.79
N ARG A 112 -12.69 -25.16 12.33
CA ARG A 112 -13.11 -25.18 10.91
C ARG A 112 -13.51 -23.80 10.40
N ALA A 113 -14.28 -23.03 11.17
CA ALA A 113 -14.73 -21.70 10.78
C ALA A 113 -13.55 -20.71 10.59
N VAL A 114 -12.60 -20.67 11.53
CA VAL A 114 -11.37 -19.87 11.42
C VAL A 114 -10.56 -20.30 10.20
N ARG A 115 -10.43 -21.61 9.96
CA ARG A 115 -9.72 -22.16 8.78
C ARG A 115 -10.34 -21.67 7.47
N VAL A 116 -11.67 -21.73 7.34
CA VAL A 116 -12.39 -21.29 6.14
C VAL A 116 -12.25 -19.79 5.94
N LEU A 117 -12.46 -18.99 6.98
CA LEU A 117 -12.32 -17.52 6.91
C LEU A 117 -10.89 -17.11 6.52
N ARG A 118 -9.88 -17.74 7.13
CA ARG A 118 -8.46 -17.48 6.82
C ARG A 118 -8.14 -17.85 5.38
N ARG A 119 -8.57 -19.02 4.90
CA ARG A 119 -8.39 -19.46 3.51
C ARG A 119 -9.09 -18.54 2.52
N LEU A 120 -10.33 -18.13 2.78
CA LEU A 120 -11.07 -17.22 1.92
C LEU A 120 -10.40 -15.84 1.86
N ARG A 121 -9.90 -15.33 2.99
CA ARG A 121 -9.16 -14.07 3.05
C ARG A 121 -7.85 -14.16 2.26
N ILE A 122 -7.11 -15.27 2.36
CA ILE A 122 -5.90 -15.51 1.56
C ILE A 122 -6.23 -15.56 0.07
N LEU A 123 -7.31 -16.23 -0.34
CA LEU A 123 -7.77 -16.22 -1.73
C LEU A 123 -8.12 -14.82 -2.24
N CYS A 124 -8.75 -13.99 -1.41
CA CYS A 124 -9.00 -12.58 -1.75
C CYS A 124 -7.69 -11.84 -2.02
N PHE A 125 -6.67 -12.00 -1.17
CA PHE A 125 -5.36 -11.39 -1.41
C PHE A 125 -4.67 -11.96 -2.64
N PHE A 126 -4.76 -13.27 -2.88
CA PHE A 126 -4.24 -13.91 -4.09
C PHE A 126 -4.80 -13.25 -5.36
N PHE A 127 -6.12 -13.16 -5.48
CA PHE A 127 -6.76 -12.55 -6.64
C PHE A 127 -6.55 -11.03 -6.72
N PHE A 128 -6.48 -10.34 -5.57
CA PHE A 128 -6.09 -8.94 -5.51
C PHE A 128 -4.73 -8.70 -6.17
N TYR A 129 -3.69 -9.41 -5.72
CA TYR A 129 -2.34 -9.26 -6.27
C TYR A 129 -2.25 -9.71 -7.73
N LEU A 130 -2.87 -10.85 -8.08
CA LEU A 130 -2.88 -11.35 -9.45
C LEU A 130 -3.53 -10.33 -10.41
N THR A 131 -4.66 -9.75 -10.01
CA THR A 131 -5.37 -8.75 -10.83
C THR A 131 -4.60 -7.42 -10.87
N GLU A 132 -3.99 -6.98 -9.75
CA GLU A 132 -3.12 -5.79 -9.72
C GLU A 132 -1.96 -5.95 -10.71
N ASN A 133 -1.28 -7.08 -10.70
CA ASN A 133 -0.17 -7.39 -11.60
C ASN A 133 -0.60 -7.43 -13.06
N TYR A 134 -1.74 -8.08 -13.34
CA TYR A 134 -2.29 -8.14 -14.69
C TYR A 134 -2.60 -6.74 -15.24
N VAL A 135 -3.21 -5.87 -14.42
CA VAL A 135 -3.46 -4.46 -14.79
C VAL A 135 -2.15 -3.70 -15.02
N VAL A 136 -1.14 -3.89 -14.17
CA VAL A 136 0.18 -3.26 -14.34
C VAL A 136 0.85 -3.73 -15.63
N LEU A 137 0.87 -5.02 -15.91
CA LEU A 137 1.45 -5.59 -17.14
C LEU A 137 0.80 -4.99 -18.40
N HIS A 138 -0.54 -4.98 -18.44
CA HIS A 138 -1.27 -4.40 -19.57
C HIS A 138 -0.98 -2.90 -19.74
N THR A 139 -1.03 -2.13 -18.65
CA THR A 139 -0.90 -0.67 -18.74
C THR A 139 0.53 -0.18 -18.93
N ARG A 140 1.54 -0.92 -18.45
CA ARG A 140 2.95 -0.50 -18.47
C ARG A 140 3.75 -1.17 -19.57
N VAL A 141 3.56 -2.48 -19.78
CA VAL A 141 4.34 -3.25 -20.76
C VAL A 141 3.66 -3.23 -22.11
N LEU A 142 2.34 -3.46 -22.14
CA LEU A 142 1.58 -3.50 -23.39
C LEU A 142 1.04 -2.13 -23.82
N GLY A 143 1.28 -1.06 -23.04
CA GLY A 143 0.86 0.31 -23.36
C GLY A 143 -0.67 0.51 -23.43
N VAL A 144 -1.45 -0.44 -22.91
CA VAL A 144 -2.92 -0.39 -22.95
C VAL A 144 -3.42 0.80 -22.16
N SER A 145 -4.36 1.55 -22.73
CA SER A 145 -4.86 2.76 -22.08
C SER A 145 -5.55 2.43 -20.76
N PRO A 146 -5.20 3.10 -19.65
CA PRO A 146 -5.84 2.86 -18.36
C PRO A 146 -7.32 3.27 -18.35
N ARG A 147 -7.78 3.97 -19.39
CA ARG A 147 -9.17 4.42 -19.56
C ARG A 147 -10.07 3.35 -20.17
N GLU A 148 -9.52 2.24 -20.67
CA GLU A 148 -10.32 1.18 -21.28
C GLU A 148 -11.35 0.57 -20.32
N PRO A 149 -12.57 0.24 -20.80
CA PRO A 149 -13.62 -0.35 -19.95
C PRO A 149 -13.19 -1.64 -19.25
N ARG A 150 -12.36 -2.45 -19.91
CA ARG A 150 -11.83 -3.71 -19.35
C ARG A 150 -10.86 -3.45 -18.20
N MET A 151 -9.94 -2.50 -18.37
CA MET A 151 -9.01 -2.06 -17.30
C MET A 151 -9.74 -1.46 -16.10
N ARG A 152 -10.81 -0.67 -16.33
CA ARG A 152 -11.65 -0.16 -15.24
C ARG A 152 -12.32 -1.29 -14.46
N ARG A 153 -12.89 -2.29 -15.16
CA ARG A 153 -13.50 -3.47 -14.51
C ARG A 153 -12.48 -4.23 -13.66
N LEU A 154 -11.30 -4.52 -14.21
CA LEU A 154 -10.24 -5.22 -13.47
C LEU A 154 -9.76 -4.46 -12.24
N ARG A 155 -9.60 -3.13 -12.33
CA ARG A 155 -9.28 -2.28 -11.17
C ARG A 155 -10.37 -2.32 -10.11
N ARG A 156 -11.64 -2.29 -10.51
CA ARG A 156 -12.77 -2.44 -9.58
C ARG A 156 -12.76 -3.81 -8.92
N SER A 157 -12.57 -4.89 -9.68
CA SER A 157 -12.47 -6.26 -9.13
C SER A 157 -11.31 -6.38 -8.13
N CYS A 158 -10.15 -5.82 -8.46
CA CYS A 158 -9.01 -5.74 -7.56
C CYS A 158 -9.39 -5.05 -6.23
N ASN A 159 -9.96 -3.85 -6.29
CA ASN A 159 -10.42 -3.15 -5.08
C ASN A 159 -11.56 -3.90 -4.34
N GLY A 160 -12.39 -4.66 -5.06
CA GLY A 160 -13.42 -5.52 -4.49
C GLY A 160 -12.84 -6.67 -3.68
N PHE A 161 -11.82 -7.37 -4.20
CA PHE A 161 -11.10 -8.40 -3.45
C PHE A 161 -10.41 -7.81 -2.21
N TRP A 162 -9.81 -6.62 -2.34
CA TRP A 162 -9.22 -5.94 -1.19
C TRP A 162 -10.28 -5.59 -0.13
N LEU A 163 -11.42 -5.01 -0.53
CA LEU A 163 -12.52 -4.70 0.38
C LEU A 163 -13.04 -5.95 1.08
N LEU A 164 -13.30 -7.03 0.34
CA LEU A 164 -13.76 -8.30 0.89
C LEU A 164 -12.75 -8.87 1.89
N SER A 165 -11.46 -8.77 1.61
CA SER A 165 -10.40 -9.20 2.54
C SER A 165 -10.41 -8.43 3.87
N ILE A 166 -10.79 -7.14 3.85
CA ILE A 166 -10.92 -6.30 5.05
C ILE A 166 -12.15 -6.74 5.84
N LEU A 167 -13.29 -6.94 5.16
CA LEU A 167 -14.53 -7.39 5.78
C LEU A 167 -14.37 -8.75 6.47
N LEU A 168 -13.67 -9.69 5.82
CA LEU A 168 -13.36 -11.01 6.40
C LEU A 168 -12.39 -10.93 7.59
N ALA A 169 -11.61 -9.86 7.71
CA ALA A 169 -10.66 -9.69 8.81
C ALA A 169 -11.34 -9.33 10.14
N PHE A 170 -12.58 -8.82 10.15
CA PHE A 170 -13.31 -8.53 11.39
C PHE A 170 -13.75 -9.79 12.14
N PRO A 171 -14.54 -10.71 11.54
CA PRO A 171 -14.94 -11.93 12.24
C PRO A 171 -13.73 -12.81 12.55
N LEU A 172 -12.72 -12.83 11.68
CA LEU A 172 -11.50 -13.60 11.92
C LEU A 172 -10.73 -13.11 13.16
N ASP A 173 -10.50 -11.80 13.31
CA ASP A 173 -9.80 -11.28 14.48
C ASP A 173 -10.59 -11.45 15.77
N HIS A 174 -11.93 -11.35 15.69
CA HIS A 174 -12.81 -11.62 16.82
C HIS A 174 -12.68 -13.07 17.28
N MET A 175 -12.77 -14.03 16.35
CA MET A 175 -12.66 -15.46 16.67
C MET A 175 -11.28 -15.88 17.15
N MET A 176 -10.22 -15.21 16.70
CA MET A 176 -8.85 -15.52 17.11
C MET A 176 -8.43 -14.77 18.38
N HIS A 177 -9.28 -13.89 18.92
CA HIS A 177 -8.94 -12.96 20.00
C HIS A 177 -7.65 -12.15 19.73
N ARG A 178 -7.38 -11.84 18.46
CA ARG A 178 -6.16 -11.13 18.00
C ARG A 178 -6.39 -9.64 17.71
N GLY A 179 -7.61 -9.14 17.92
CA GLY A 179 -7.97 -7.76 17.60
C GLY A 179 -7.33 -6.76 18.56
N THR A 180 -6.15 -6.22 18.20
CA THR A 180 -5.63 -5.02 18.87
C THR A 180 -6.40 -3.77 18.40
N LEU A 181 -6.53 -2.76 19.26
CA LEU A 181 -7.17 -1.49 18.90
C LEU A 181 -6.55 -0.87 17.64
N LEU A 182 -5.22 -0.95 17.50
CA LEU A 182 -4.50 -0.47 16.32
C LEU A 182 -4.84 -1.26 15.05
N SER A 183 -4.94 -2.59 15.12
CA SER A 183 -5.35 -3.44 13.98
C SER A 183 -6.77 -3.09 13.53
N THR A 184 -7.68 -2.91 14.47
CA THR A 184 -9.08 -2.54 14.21
C THR A 184 -9.18 -1.15 13.61
N ALA A 185 -8.52 -0.15 14.19
CA ALA A 185 -8.47 1.22 13.66
C ALA A 185 -7.91 1.24 12.23
N LYS A 186 -6.85 0.47 11.96
CA LYS A 186 -6.29 0.34 10.61
C LYS A 186 -7.32 -0.17 9.61
N LYS A 187 -8.10 -1.19 9.96
CA LYS A 187 -9.15 -1.75 9.07
C LYS A 187 -10.24 -0.73 8.80
N PHE A 188 -10.66 0.02 9.83
CA PHE A 188 -11.64 1.11 9.65
C PHE A 188 -11.13 2.22 8.74
N LEU A 189 -9.83 2.54 8.78
CA LEU A 189 -9.23 3.51 7.86
C LEU A 189 -9.08 2.97 6.43
N ASP A 190 -8.77 1.68 6.28
CA ASP A 190 -8.61 1.03 4.97
C ASP A 190 -9.97 0.76 4.28
N LEU A 191 -11.04 0.54 5.05
CA LEU A 191 -12.39 0.25 4.54
C LEU A 191 -12.93 1.32 3.56
N PRO A 192 -12.99 2.62 3.89
CA PRO A 192 -13.45 3.66 2.97
C PRO A 192 -12.53 3.77 1.76
N VAL A 193 -11.21 3.58 1.93
CA VAL A 193 -10.24 3.62 0.83
C VAL A 193 -10.52 2.51 -0.19
N ALA A 194 -10.76 1.29 0.28
CA ALA A 194 -11.10 0.16 -0.57
C ALA A 194 -12.49 0.34 -1.23
N TYR A 195 -13.47 0.84 -0.49
CA TYR A 195 -14.81 1.13 -1.03
C TYR A 195 -14.81 2.22 -2.11
N ILE A 196 -14.06 3.30 -1.92
CA ILE A 196 -13.87 4.35 -2.93
C ILE A 196 -13.23 3.76 -4.19
N GLY A 197 -12.21 2.90 -4.02
CA GLY A 197 -11.58 2.18 -5.13
C GLY A 197 -12.54 1.26 -5.90
N LEU A 198 -13.47 0.61 -5.20
CA LEU A 198 -14.46 -0.28 -5.80
C LEU A 198 -15.55 0.49 -6.55
N SER A 199 -16.13 1.50 -5.89
CA SER A 199 -17.22 2.32 -6.44
C SER A 199 -16.75 3.19 -7.60
N GLY A 200 -15.47 3.60 -7.61
CA GLY A 200 -14.94 4.54 -8.58
C GLY A 200 -15.46 5.98 -8.38
N VAL A 201 -16.04 6.26 -7.21
CA VAL A 201 -16.44 7.61 -6.81
C VAL A 201 -15.19 8.46 -6.67
N ARG A 202 -15.23 9.69 -7.21
CA ARG A 202 -14.15 10.66 -6.99
C ARG A 202 -14.30 11.27 -5.61
N VAL A 203 -13.25 11.17 -4.82
CA VAL A 203 -13.14 11.80 -3.50
C VAL A 203 -12.00 12.81 -3.55
N SER A 204 -12.01 13.79 -2.64
CA SER A 204 -10.92 14.76 -2.56
C SER A 204 -9.59 14.05 -2.35
N ASP A 205 -8.57 14.52 -3.08
CA ASP A 205 -7.21 13.97 -2.98
C ASP A 205 -6.67 14.08 -1.54
N GLY A 206 -7.10 15.11 -0.80
CA GLY A 206 -6.76 15.34 0.60
C GLY A 206 -7.33 14.28 1.54
N LEU A 207 -8.64 14.00 1.46
CA LEU A 207 -9.25 12.98 2.32
C LEU A 207 -8.67 11.59 2.04
N PHE A 208 -8.50 11.25 0.76
CA PHE A 208 -7.88 9.98 0.37
C PHE A 208 -6.41 9.90 0.83
N GLY A 209 -5.67 11.01 0.70
CA GLY A 209 -4.30 11.14 1.18
C GLY A 209 -4.19 10.95 2.70
N ALA A 210 -5.05 11.63 3.46
CA ALA A 210 -5.08 11.59 4.92
C ALA A 210 -5.44 10.20 5.46
N LEU A 211 -6.50 9.56 4.94
CA LEU A 211 -6.88 8.20 5.32
C LEU A 211 -5.77 7.19 5.01
N GLY A 212 -5.18 7.32 3.81
CA GLY A 212 -4.07 6.47 3.39
C GLY A 212 -2.82 6.66 4.26
N LEU A 213 -2.51 7.90 4.63
CA LEU A 213 -1.39 8.26 5.50
C LEU A 213 -1.59 7.71 6.92
N ALA A 214 -2.75 7.94 7.53
CA ALA A 214 -3.08 7.44 8.86
C ALA A 214 -3.00 5.90 8.91
N SER A 215 -3.59 5.20 7.94
CA SER A 215 -3.48 3.73 7.86
C SER A 215 -2.03 3.27 7.67
N ALA A 216 -1.24 3.99 6.85
CA ALA A 216 0.16 3.66 6.61
C ALA A 216 1.00 3.82 7.89
N GLN A 217 0.80 4.90 8.65
CA GLN A 217 1.47 5.15 9.93
C GLN A 217 1.18 4.02 10.92
N ILE A 218 -0.10 3.65 11.11
CA ILE A 218 -0.44 2.52 11.98
C ILE A 218 0.25 1.24 11.50
N GLY A 219 0.31 1.01 10.18
CA GLY A 219 0.98 -0.16 9.61
C GLY A 219 2.48 -0.22 9.92
N VAL A 220 3.19 0.91 9.86
CA VAL A 220 4.62 0.98 10.20
C VAL A 220 4.83 0.82 11.70
N VAL A 221 4.02 1.49 12.53
CA VAL A 221 4.11 1.37 14.00
C VAL A 221 3.85 -0.06 14.46
N SER A 222 2.81 -0.73 13.95
CA SER A 222 2.55 -2.14 14.27
C SER A 222 3.71 -3.03 13.86
N CYS A 223 4.30 -2.81 12.67
CA CYS A 223 5.45 -3.58 12.21
C CYS A 223 6.69 -3.36 13.10
N TRP A 224 6.89 -2.14 13.59
CA TRP A 224 7.98 -1.80 14.50
C TRP A 224 7.81 -2.48 15.86
N LEU A 225 6.59 -2.43 16.43
CA LEU A 225 6.27 -3.10 17.69
C LEU A 225 6.48 -4.62 17.59
N ASP A 226 6.06 -5.25 16.49
CA ASP A 226 6.29 -6.67 16.23
C ASP A 226 7.80 -7.00 16.11
N ALA A 227 8.60 -6.11 15.53
CA ALA A 227 10.04 -6.28 15.43
C ALA A 227 10.72 -6.15 16.81
N MET A 228 10.33 -5.16 17.61
CA MET A 228 10.88 -4.94 18.95
C MET A 228 10.53 -6.08 19.90
N THR A 229 9.29 -6.59 19.86
CA THR A 229 8.89 -7.75 20.68
C THR A 229 9.68 -9.01 20.32
N LYS A 230 9.89 -9.28 19.02
CA LYS A 230 10.75 -10.40 18.58
C LYS A 230 12.21 -10.22 19.02
N PHE A 231 12.73 -8.99 18.92
CA PHE A 231 14.09 -8.69 19.37
C PHE A 231 14.26 -8.92 20.88
N GLN A 232 13.32 -8.43 21.69
CA GLN A 232 13.32 -8.64 23.14
C GLN A 232 13.27 -10.14 23.48
N GLN A 233 12.39 -10.91 22.83
CA GLN A 233 12.30 -12.36 23.04
C GLN A 233 13.61 -13.08 22.69
N GLN A 234 14.27 -12.70 21.59
CA GLN A 234 15.56 -13.26 21.21
C GLN A 234 16.66 -12.91 22.21
N HIS A 235 16.67 -11.67 22.70
CA HIS A 235 17.63 -11.20 23.70
C HIS A 235 17.47 -11.96 25.02
N SER A 236 16.25 -12.10 25.53
CA SER A 236 15.97 -12.88 26.75
C SER A 236 16.39 -14.34 26.63
N LYS A 237 16.19 -14.96 25.45
CA LYS A 237 16.63 -16.35 25.20
C LYS A 237 18.15 -16.50 25.20
N ARG A 238 18.89 -15.51 24.69
CA ARG A 238 20.37 -15.53 24.72
C ARG A 238 20.90 -15.40 26.14
N LEU A 239 20.38 -14.45 26.91
CA LEU A 239 20.75 -14.30 28.32
C LEU A 239 20.45 -15.56 29.14
N ALA A 240 19.34 -16.26 28.87
CA ALA A 240 19.03 -17.51 29.54
C ALA A 240 19.98 -18.66 29.15
N ALA A 241 20.56 -18.63 27.96
CA ALA A 241 21.52 -19.63 27.49
C ALA A 241 22.94 -19.37 28.01
N ASP A 242 23.30 -18.12 28.29
CA ASP A 242 24.62 -17.76 28.83
C ASP A 242 24.73 -18.03 30.35
N VAL A 243 23.60 -18.24 31.03
CA VAL A 243 23.51 -18.53 32.47
C VAL A 243 23.37 -20.03 32.76
N ALA A 244 23.12 -20.85 31.73
CA ALA A 244 22.95 -22.30 31.83
C ALA A 244 24.23 -23.05 31.42
#